data_AF-A0A838VRY2-F1
#
_entry.id   AF-A0A838VRY2-F1
#
_cell.length_a   1.000
_cell.length_b   1.000
_cell.length_c   1.000
_cell.angle_alpha   90.00
_cell.angle_beta   90.00
_cell.angle_gamma   90.00
#
_symmetry.space_group_name_H-M   'P 1'
#
loop_
_entity.id
_entity.type
_entity.pdbx_description
1 polymer ?
#
loop_
_entity_poly.entity_id
_entity_poly.type
_entity_poly.pdbx_seq_one_letter_code
_entity_poly.pdbx_strand_id
1 'polypeptide(L)'
;MIKKHYRKNSQARAEFEHLVEEYLKNIEIEPCSSLVSDPESFPGNTADSDLEFRKKRWRRLPGLQGAARFGRLLFVVCHSKRIVYLVWIYTHAEFQEPNSRPPDRELATEINLVKQDLSSEAD
;
A
#
# COMPACT_ATOMS: atom_id res chain seq x y z
N MET A 1 11.11 6.80 -1.09
CA MET A 1 9.89 6.81 -1.90
C MET A 1 10.20 6.26 -3.28
N ILE A 2 9.40 5.31 -3.73
CA ILE A 2 9.59 4.53 -4.97
C ILE A 2 9.89 5.39 -6.22
N LYS A 3 9.32 6.60 -6.31
CA LYS A 3 9.57 7.59 -7.38
C LYS A 3 11.05 7.91 -7.59
N LYS A 4 11.87 7.86 -6.52
CA LYS A 4 13.32 8.11 -6.62
C LYS A 4 14.04 7.08 -7.48
N HIS A 5 13.56 5.83 -7.51
CA HIS A 5 14.17 4.77 -8.32
C HIS A 5 13.99 5.00 -9.83
N TYR A 6 12.96 5.77 -10.23
CA TYR A 6 12.63 6.01 -11.63
C TYR A 6 13.09 7.36 -12.17
N ARG A 7 13.81 8.17 -11.37
CA ARG A 7 14.17 9.56 -11.73
C ARG A 7 14.86 9.68 -13.09
N LYS A 8 15.65 8.68 -13.49
CA LYS A 8 16.43 8.67 -14.75
C LYS A 8 15.83 7.76 -15.84
N ASN A 9 14.71 7.10 -15.58
CA ASN A 9 14.09 6.15 -16.52
C ASN A 9 12.59 6.42 -16.59
N SER A 10 12.22 7.33 -17.49
CA SER A 10 10.82 7.75 -17.71
C SER A 10 9.94 6.62 -18.25
N GLN A 11 10.50 5.73 -19.09
CA GLN A 11 9.75 4.58 -19.59
C GLN A 11 9.36 3.63 -18.46
N ALA A 12 10.33 3.22 -17.63
CA ALA A 12 10.04 2.34 -16.49
C ALA A 12 9.10 3.01 -15.47
N ARG A 13 9.14 4.35 -15.36
CA ARG A 13 8.16 5.11 -14.58
C ARG A 13 6.74 4.94 -15.11
N ALA A 14 6.54 5.13 -16.41
CA ALA A 14 5.23 5.01 -17.04
C ALA A 14 4.69 3.57 -16.93
N GLU A 15 5.54 2.57 -17.13
CA GLU A 15 5.19 1.15 -16.92
C GLU A 15 4.76 0.89 -15.46
N PHE A 16 5.42 1.52 -14.50
CA PHE A 16 5.06 1.39 -13.09
C PHE A 16 3.75 2.10 -12.76
N GLU A 17 3.51 3.29 -13.30
CA GLU A 17 2.24 4.02 -13.13
C GLU A 17 1.08 3.19 -13.72
N HIS A 18 1.26 2.60 -14.91
CA HIS A 18 0.28 1.70 -15.52
C HIS A 18 0.01 0.45 -14.66
N LEU A 19 1.06 -0.20 -14.13
CA LEU A 19 0.93 -1.34 -13.23
C LEU A 19 0.10 -1.00 -11.98
N VAL A 20 0.25 0.21 -11.43
CA VAL A 20 -0.53 0.68 -10.29
C VAL A 20 -1.98 0.93 -10.72
N GLU A 21 -2.24 1.57 -11.86
CA GLU A 21 -3.59 1.78 -12.39
C GLU A 21 -4.36 0.48 -12.62
N GLU A 22 -3.73 -0.54 -13.22
CA GLU A 22 -4.33 -1.87 -13.38
C GLU A 22 -4.66 -2.50 -12.03
N TYR A 23 -3.78 -2.33 -11.04
CA TYR A 23 -4.05 -2.81 -9.69
C TYR A 23 -5.23 -2.08 -9.04
N LEU A 24 -5.33 -0.76 -9.20
CA LEU A 24 -6.44 0.04 -8.67
C LEU A 24 -7.80 -0.43 -9.21
N LYS A 25 -7.88 -0.75 -10.50
CA LYS A 25 -9.10 -1.33 -11.11
C LYS A 25 -9.49 -2.67 -10.49
N ASN A 26 -8.51 -3.51 -10.14
CA ASN A 26 -8.78 -4.81 -9.52
C ASN A 26 -9.30 -4.67 -8.08
N ILE A 27 -8.72 -3.78 -7.28
CA ILE A 27 -9.17 -3.58 -5.89
C ILE A 27 -10.49 -2.82 -5.79
N GLU A 28 -10.89 -2.07 -6.82
CA GLU A 28 -12.20 -1.42 -6.86
C GLU A 28 -13.35 -2.45 -6.91
N ILE A 29 -13.11 -3.61 -7.54
CA ILE A 29 -14.08 -4.69 -7.68
C ILE A 29 -14.10 -5.57 -6.41
N GLU A 30 -12.93 -6.03 -5.97
CA GLU A 30 -12.82 -6.95 -4.83
C GLU A 30 -11.54 -6.67 -4.01
N PRO A 31 -11.57 -5.67 -3.10
CA PRO A 31 -10.36 -5.20 -2.41
C PRO A 31 -9.77 -6.22 -1.44
N CYS A 32 -10.61 -7.13 -0.91
CA CYS A 32 -10.22 -8.13 0.08
C CYS A 32 -9.88 -9.51 -0.51
N SER A 33 -9.84 -9.63 -1.85
CA SER A 33 -9.49 -10.87 -2.54
C SER A 33 -8.06 -11.29 -2.22
N SER A 34 -7.87 -12.55 -1.83
CA SER A 34 -6.54 -13.16 -1.60
C SER A 34 -5.71 -13.29 -2.88
N LEU A 35 -6.36 -13.23 -4.05
CA LEU A 35 -5.68 -13.17 -5.35
C LEU A 35 -5.03 -11.79 -5.56
N VAL A 36 -5.59 -10.75 -4.96
CA VAL A 36 -5.19 -9.37 -5.17
C VAL A 36 -4.17 -8.95 -4.12
N SER A 37 -4.41 -9.22 -2.85
CA SER A 37 -3.54 -8.79 -1.73
C SER A 37 -3.64 -9.74 -0.53
N ASP A 38 -2.74 -9.60 0.44
CA ASP A 38 -2.75 -10.37 1.68
C ASP A 38 -3.19 -9.50 2.88
N PRO A 39 -3.86 -10.06 3.90
CA PRO A 39 -4.06 -9.38 5.18
C PRO A 39 -2.73 -8.97 5.83
N GLU A 40 -2.75 -7.84 6.53
CA GLU A 40 -1.60 -7.27 7.24
C GLU A 40 -2.00 -6.92 8.68
N SER A 41 -1.06 -7.08 9.62
CA SER A 41 -1.31 -6.74 11.02
C SER A 41 -1.29 -5.23 11.21
N PHE A 42 -2.31 -4.67 11.88
CA PHE A 42 -2.33 -3.26 12.23
C PHE A 42 -1.12 -2.89 13.11
N PRO A 43 -0.53 -1.70 12.93
CA PRO A 43 0.53 -1.20 13.81
C PRO A 43 -0.06 -0.71 15.15
N GLY A 44 0.48 -1.21 16.26
CA GLY A 44 0.03 -0.83 17.61
C GLY A 44 -1.49 -0.99 17.82
N ASN A 45 -2.12 0.00 18.46
CA ASN A 45 -3.55 0.00 18.80
C ASN A 45 -4.43 0.66 17.73
N THR A 46 -4.06 0.57 16.45
CA THR A 46 -4.82 1.22 15.35
C THR A 46 -5.87 0.33 14.71
N ALA A 47 -5.98 -0.94 15.13
CA ALA A 47 -7.01 -1.83 14.67
C ALA A 47 -8.41 -1.23 14.85
N ASP A 48 -9.31 -1.58 13.95
CA ASP A 48 -10.71 -1.15 13.95
C ASP A 48 -11.56 -2.28 13.37
N SER A 49 -12.77 -2.47 13.87
CA SER A 49 -13.65 -3.54 13.40
C SER A 49 -14.19 -3.29 11.99
N ASP A 50 -14.28 -2.04 11.55
CA ASP A 50 -14.74 -1.70 10.20
C ASP A 50 -13.59 -1.60 9.17
N LEU A 51 -12.34 -1.69 9.64
CA LEU A 51 -11.17 -1.53 8.80
C LEU A 51 -10.41 -2.84 8.62
N GLU A 52 -9.88 -3.02 7.42
CA GLU A 52 -8.97 -4.11 7.12
C GLU A 52 -7.67 -3.56 6.55
N PHE A 53 -6.54 -3.89 7.18
CA PHE A 53 -5.23 -3.51 6.69
C PHE A 53 -4.64 -4.60 5.80
N ARG A 54 -4.21 -4.22 4.60
CA ARG A 54 -3.81 -5.17 3.56
C ARG A 54 -2.53 -4.76 2.86
N LYS A 55 -1.86 -5.75 2.27
CA LYS A 55 -0.58 -5.61 1.60
C LYS A 55 -0.57 -6.30 0.24
N LYS A 56 -0.29 -5.53 -0.80
CA LYS A 56 0.10 -6.05 -2.12
C LYS A 56 1.61 -6.26 -2.17
N ARG A 57 2.05 -7.39 -2.73
CA ARG A 57 3.45 -7.64 -3.09
C ARG A 57 3.59 -7.77 -4.61
N TRP A 58 4.44 -6.94 -5.21
CA TRP A 58 4.89 -7.11 -6.59
C TRP A 58 6.26 -7.80 -6.60
N ARG A 59 6.36 -8.93 -7.30
CA ARG A 59 7.62 -9.67 -7.43
C ARG A 59 8.63 -8.99 -8.34
N ARG A 60 8.15 -8.15 -9.26
CA ARG A 60 8.98 -7.45 -10.23
C ARG A 60 8.37 -6.09 -10.55
N LEU A 61 9.05 -5.04 -10.11
CA LEU A 61 8.79 -3.68 -10.55
C LEU A 61 9.55 -3.38 -11.85
N PRO A 62 8.95 -2.62 -12.79
CA PRO A 62 9.58 -2.25 -14.05
C PRO A 62 10.96 -1.63 -13.84
N GLY A 63 11.95 -1.95 -14.69
CA GLY A 63 13.27 -1.30 -14.65
C GLY A 63 14.10 -1.42 -13.36
N LEU A 64 13.63 -2.10 -12.32
CA LEU A 64 14.33 -2.25 -11.04
C LEU A 64 14.98 -3.63 -10.89
N GLN A 65 16.08 -3.69 -10.15
CA GLN A 65 16.89 -4.89 -9.93
C GLN A 65 17.21 -5.09 -8.45
N GLY A 66 17.72 -6.27 -8.10
CA GLY A 66 18.07 -6.62 -6.73
C GLY A 66 16.87 -6.51 -5.77
N ALA A 67 17.09 -6.04 -4.55
CA ALA A 67 16.01 -5.83 -3.57
C ALA A 67 14.98 -4.79 -4.02
N ALA A 68 15.36 -3.81 -4.85
CA ALA A 68 14.47 -2.76 -5.30
C ALA A 68 13.38 -3.26 -6.27
N ARG A 69 13.57 -4.43 -6.91
CA ARG A 69 12.56 -5.01 -7.81
C ARG A 69 11.32 -5.52 -7.08
N PHE A 70 11.41 -5.74 -5.78
CA PHE A 70 10.30 -6.24 -4.97
C PHE A 70 9.53 -5.05 -4.39
N GLY A 71 8.36 -4.77 -4.96
CA GLY A 71 7.48 -3.68 -4.54
C GLY A 71 6.44 -4.14 -3.54
N ARG A 72 6.01 -3.23 -2.68
CA ARG A 72 4.92 -3.45 -1.73
C ARG A 72 4.03 -2.22 -1.67
N LEU A 73 2.73 -2.43 -1.59
CA LEU A 73 1.72 -1.39 -1.33
C LEU A 73 0.91 -1.81 -0.11
N LEU A 74 0.86 -0.93 0.88
CA LEU A 74 0.02 -1.01 2.06
C LEU A 74 -1.21 -0.14 1.86
N PHE A 75 -2.38 -0.64 2.23
CA PHE A 75 -3.65 0.08 2.11
C PHE A 75 -4.66 -0.41 3.15
N VAL A 76 -5.65 0.44 3.44
CA VAL A 76 -6.75 0.15 4.35
C VAL A 76 -8.04 0.09 3.55
N VAL A 77 -8.86 -0.92 3.82
CA VAL A 77 -10.22 -1.05 3.28
C VAL A 77 -11.20 -0.68 4.39
N CYS A 78 -12.12 0.23 4.12
CA CYS A 78 -13.27 0.53 4.97
C CYS A 78 -14.50 -0.16 4.38
N HIS A 79 -15.05 -1.13 5.13
CA HIS A 79 -16.13 -1.98 4.63
C HIS A 79 -17.46 -1.24 4.55
N SER A 80 -17.80 -0.47 5.58
CA SER A 80 -19.05 0.30 5.61
C SER A 80 -19.18 1.29 4.45
N LYS A 81 -18.10 1.99 4.10
CA LYS A 81 -18.09 3.00 3.02
C LYS A 81 -17.67 2.45 1.65
N ARG A 82 -17.15 1.22 1.58
CA ARG A 82 -16.54 0.63 0.38
C ARG A 82 -15.42 1.51 -0.21
N ILE A 83 -14.61 2.11 0.67
CA ILE A 83 -13.49 2.98 0.30
C ILE A 83 -12.17 2.26 0.56
N VAL A 84 -11.20 2.46 -0.34
CA VAL A 84 -9.82 2.01 -0.15
C VAL A 84 -8.89 3.22 0.01
N TYR A 85 -8.16 3.27 1.12
CA TYR A 85 -7.15 4.28 1.40
C TYR A 85 -5.76 3.72 1.14
N LEU A 86 -5.03 4.31 0.19
CA LEU A 86 -3.64 3.94 -0.09
C LEU A 86 -2.74 4.55 0.98
N VAL A 87 -2.04 3.71 1.75
CA VAL A 87 -1.23 4.15 2.90
C VAL A 87 0.23 4.36 2.49
N TRP A 88 0.86 3.36 1.87
CA TRP A 88 2.29 3.46 1.58
C TRP A 88 2.72 2.56 0.42
N ILE A 89 3.57 3.07 -0.46
CA ILE A 89 4.23 2.28 -1.51
C ILE A 89 5.75 2.36 -1.40
N TYR A 90 6.40 1.19 -1.37
CA TYR A 90 7.84 1.08 -1.13
C TYR A 90 8.43 -0.17 -1.79
N THR A 91 9.76 -0.21 -1.88
CA THR A 91 10.51 -1.39 -2.31
C THR A 91 11.16 -2.10 -1.12
N HIS A 92 11.51 -3.37 -1.27
CA HIS A 92 12.27 -4.09 -0.24
C HIS A 92 13.65 -3.50 0.04
N ALA A 93 14.23 -2.73 -0.90
CA ALA A 93 15.47 -2.02 -0.66
C ALA A 93 15.30 -0.87 0.36
N GLU A 94 14.09 -0.34 0.52
CA GLU A 94 13.81 0.77 1.45
C GLU A 94 13.66 0.28 2.90
N PHE A 95 13.07 -0.91 3.09
CA PHE A 95 12.87 -1.50 4.42
C PHE A 95 13.24 -2.99 4.37
N GLN A 96 14.42 -3.30 4.92
CA GLN A 96 14.94 -4.66 5.03
C GLN A 96 14.39 -5.37 6.28
N GLU A 97 14.60 -6.68 6.34
CA GLU A 97 14.29 -7.50 7.52
C GLU A 97 15.01 -7.01 8.79
N PRO A 98 14.45 -7.25 9.98
CA PRO A 98 13.26 -8.05 10.27
C PRO A 98 11.92 -7.32 10.07
N ASN A 99 11.96 -6.01 9.83
CA ASN A 99 10.74 -5.19 9.89
C ASN A 99 10.00 -5.18 8.54
N SER A 100 10.70 -5.28 7.40
CA SER A 100 10.15 -5.53 6.05
C SER A 100 9.00 -4.61 5.58
N ARG A 101 8.72 -3.54 6.33
CA ARG A 101 7.70 -2.50 6.13
C ARG A 101 8.13 -1.19 6.84
N PRO A 102 7.48 -0.05 6.56
CA PRO A 102 7.74 1.21 7.27
C PRO A 102 7.54 1.08 8.79
N PRO A 103 8.18 1.94 9.62
CA PRO A 103 8.06 1.85 11.06
C PRO A 103 6.60 1.92 11.56
N ASP A 104 6.24 1.08 12.52
CA ASP A 104 4.87 1.00 13.07
C ASP A 104 4.36 2.35 13.58
N ARG A 105 5.24 3.18 14.15
CA ARG A 105 4.88 4.54 14.57
C ARG A 105 4.39 5.40 13.41
N GLU A 106 5.07 5.34 12.27
CA GLU A 106 4.69 6.11 11.07
C GLU A 106 3.41 5.56 10.45
N LEU A 107 3.31 4.23 10.32
CA LEU A 107 2.10 3.59 9.82
C LEU A 107 0.88 3.88 10.70
N ALA A 108 1.05 3.90 12.03
CA ALA A 108 -0.03 4.24 12.94
C ALA A 108 -0.53 5.67 12.75
N THR A 109 0.37 6.63 12.49
CA THR A 109 -0.02 8.00 12.14
C THR A 109 -0.87 8.03 10.89
N GLU A 110 -0.44 7.37 9.80
CA GLU A 110 -1.18 7.36 8.54
C GLU A 110 -2.57 6.70 8.70
N ILE A 111 -2.67 5.59 9.44
CA ILE A 111 -3.96 4.92 9.68
C ILE A 111 -4.88 5.79 10.54
N ASN A 112 -4.35 6.52 11.51
CA ASN A 112 -5.15 7.44 12.30
C ASN A 112 -5.67 8.63 11.48
N LEU A 113 -4.93 9.10 10.47
CA LEU A 113 -5.42 10.09 9.52
C LEU A 113 -6.60 9.54 8.70
N VAL A 114 -6.49 8.29 8.22
CA VAL A 114 -7.61 7.61 7.55
C VAL A 114 -8.86 7.55 8.45
N LYS A 115 -8.69 7.24 9.74
CA LYS A 115 -9.81 7.24 10.71
C LYS A 115 -10.42 8.63 10.91
N GLN A 116 -9.60 9.68 10.94
CA GLN A 116 -10.08 11.06 11.06
C GLN A 116 -10.88 11.48 9.83
N ASP A 117 -10.38 11.19 8.63
CA ASP A 117 -11.09 11.46 7.37
C ASP A 117 -12.45 10.74 7.35
N LEU A 118 -12.47 9.45 7.72
CA LEU A 118 -13.70 8.67 7.85
C LEU A 118 -14.72 9.29 8.82
N SER A 119 -14.25 9.90 9.90
CA SER A 119 -15.10 10.55 10.90
C SER A 119 -15.64 11.89 10.39
N SER A 120 -14.83 12.66 9.66
CA SER A 120 -15.21 13.98 9.14
C SER A 120 -16.26 13.96 8.02
N GLU A 121 -16.40 12.83 7.33
CA GLU A 121 -17.43 12.62 6.31
C GLU A 121 -18.76 12.09 6.89
N ALA A 122 -18.83 11.82 8.20
CA ALA A 122 -20.04 11.34 8.86
C ALA A 122 -20.90 12.47 9.46
N ASP A 123 -20.38 13.70 9.48
CA ASP A 123 -21.04 14.94 9.91
C ASP A 123 -21.59 15.74 8.71
#